data_AF-A0A4R9B7X6-F1
#
_entry.id   AF-A0A4R9B7X6-F1
#
_cell.length_a   1.000
_cell.length_b   1.000
_cell.length_c   1.000
_cell.angle_alpha   90.00
_cell.angle_beta   90.00
_cell.angle_gamma   90.00
#
_symmetry.space_group_name_H-M   'P 1'
#
loop_
_entity.id
_entity.type
_entity.pdbx_description
1 polymer ?
#
loop_
_entity_poly.entity_id
_entity_poly.type
_entity_poly.pdbx_seq_one_letter_code
_entity_poly.pdbx_strand_id
1 'polypeptide(L)'
;MTVSSPISQTLLDALWDFHDPAASAERFRRAEADAAHDDDARAELQTQLARALGLQGSFDEGHAVLDDIDMQSPSGRVRARAALERGRLYRSAGEQEQAVPLFTLAAREAASAGAQFIALDALHMLAVSDSGHEEEWTIEGLLVLDKATDDRTRRWGVALHNNLAWYLHDSGRPEEALGEFELALTVATDVGTPEQRFIGRWGVARCLRTLGRRAEALAIQQELAAERPYEEFVRAELAQLAEVDDYEK
;
A
#
# COMPACT_ATOMS: atom_id res chain seq x y z
N MET A 1 -10.63 -31.09 -17.31
CA MET A 1 -10.26 -29.70 -17.01
C MET A 1 -9.31 -29.75 -15.84
N THR A 2 -8.02 -29.54 -16.09
CA THR A 2 -7.04 -29.32 -15.03
C THR A 2 -7.46 -28.03 -14.31
N VAL A 3 -7.71 -28.12 -13.00
CA VAL A 3 -8.01 -26.94 -12.20
C VAL A 3 -6.73 -26.11 -12.18
N SER A 4 -6.75 -24.93 -12.81
CA SER A 4 -5.62 -24.00 -12.71
C SER A 4 -5.42 -23.64 -11.25
N SER A 5 -4.17 -23.75 -10.80
CA SER A 5 -3.80 -23.43 -9.43
C SER A 5 -3.15 -22.06 -9.42
N PRO A 6 -3.62 -21.12 -8.56
CA PRO A 6 -3.03 -19.80 -8.48
C PRO A 6 -1.55 -19.91 -8.13
N ILE A 7 -0.74 -19.01 -8.68
CA ILE A 7 0.68 -18.97 -8.36
C ILE A 7 0.85 -18.77 -6.85
N SER A 8 1.71 -19.56 -6.23
CA SER A 8 1.89 -19.50 -4.79
C SER A 8 2.43 -18.12 -4.39
N GLN A 9 1.90 -17.57 -3.29
CA GLN A 9 2.35 -16.27 -2.82
C GLN A 9 3.83 -16.28 -2.42
N THR A 10 4.34 -17.39 -1.89
CA THR A 10 5.77 -17.57 -1.58
C THR A 10 6.65 -17.42 -2.80
N LEU A 11 6.22 -17.93 -3.97
CA LEU A 11 6.97 -17.76 -5.21
C LEU A 11 6.99 -16.29 -5.65
N LEU A 12 5.83 -15.61 -5.60
CA LEU A 12 5.78 -14.17 -5.92
C LEU A 12 6.69 -13.36 -5.00
N ASP A 13 6.65 -13.63 -3.70
CA ASP A 13 7.48 -12.92 -2.72
C ASP A 13 8.99 -13.16 -2.96
N ALA A 14 9.39 -14.35 -3.45
CA ALA A 14 10.78 -14.67 -3.76
C ALA A 14 11.31 -14.00 -5.04
N LEU A 15 10.42 -13.61 -5.96
CA LEU A 15 10.78 -12.92 -7.19
C LEU A 15 10.93 -11.40 -6.98
N TRP A 16 10.31 -10.86 -5.94
CA TRP A 16 10.31 -9.43 -5.62
C TRP A 16 11.54 -8.98 -4.82
N ASP A 17 12.12 -7.88 -5.30
CA ASP A 17 12.91 -6.93 -4.54
C ASP A 17 12.41 -5.52 -4.87
N PHE A 18 11.71 -4.88 -3.94
CA PHE A 18 11.14 -3.55 -4.16
C PHE A 18 12.20 -2.44 -4.23
N HIS A 19 13.43 -2.68 -3.78
CA HIS A 19 14.54 -1.73 -3.93
C HIS A 19 15.25 -1.87 -5.28
N ASP A 20 15.04 -2.99 -5.97
CA ASP A 20 15.53 -3.25 -7.32
C ASP A 20 14.40 -3.78 -8.23
N PRO A 21 13.47 -2.89 -8.64
CA PRO A 21 12.36 -3.29 -9.50
C PRO A 21 12.84 -3.78 -10.88
N ALA A 22 14.02 -3.34 -11.35
CA ALA A 22 14.61 -3.79 -12.61
C ALA A 22 15.03 -5.27 -12.54
N ALA A 23 15.74 -5.68 -11.49
CA ALA A 23 16.06 -7.08 -11.27
C ALA A 23 14.80 -7.94 -11.07
N SER A 24 13.79 -7.40 -10.38
CA SER A 24 12.50 -8.09 -10.20
C SER A 24 11.79 -8.31 -11.53
N ALA A 25 11.71 -7.30 -12.40
CA ALA A 25 11.13 -7.42 -13.74
C ALA A 25 11.80 -8.53 -14.55
N GLU A 26 13.14 -8.61 -14.52
CA GLU A 26 13.88 -9.67 -15.20
C GLU A 26 13.58 -11.07 -14.63
N ARG A 27 13.44 -11.20 -13.31
CA ARG A 27 13.02 -12.46 -12.68
C ARG A 27 11.60 -12.86 -13.11
N PHE A 28 10.67 -11.91 -13.18
CA PHE A 28 9.31 -12.18 -13.66
C PHE A 28 9.28 -12.58 -15.13
N ARG A 29 10.02 -11.92 -16.03
CA ARG A 29 10.13 -12.32 -17.45
C ARG A 29 10.64 -13.76 -17.59
N ARG A 30 11.66 -14.14 -16.81
CA ARG A 30 12.20 -15.51 -16.83
C ARG A 30 11.20 -16.53 -16.31
N ALA A 31 10.51 -16.22 -15.22
CA ALA A 31 9.47 -17.09 -14.66
C ALA A 31 8.32 -17.25 -15.66
N GLU A 32 7.86 -16.15 -16.27
CA GLU A 32 6.82 -16.17 -17.30
C GLU A 32 7.21 -17.06 -18.48
N ALA A 33 8.47 -17.03 -18.94
CA ALA A 33 8.95 -17.86 -20.04
C ALA A 33 8.99 -19.38 -19.73
N ASP A 34 8.81 -19.81 -18.48
CA ASP A 34 8.76 -21.22 -18.12
C ASP A 34 7.46 -21.86 -18.66
N ALA A 35 7.62 -22.92 -19.46
CA ALA A 35 6.51 -23.68 -20.03
C ALA A 35 5.78 -24.55 -18.98
N ALA A 36 6.32 -24.68 -17.77
CA ALA A 36 5.67 -25.39 -16.67
C ALA A 36 4.48 -24.61 -16.09
N HIS A 37 4.39 -23.30 -16.32
CA HIS A 37 3.26 -22.48 -15.88
C HIS A 37 2.10 -22.56 -16.87
N ASP A 38 0.92 -22.81 -16.34
CA ASP A 38 -0.34 -22.69 -17.07
C ASP A 38 -0.67 -21.22 -17.39
N ASP A 39 -1.70 -21.00 -18.20
CA ASP A 39 -2.04 -19.68 -18.71
C ASP A 39 -2.40 -18.68 -17.59
N ASP A 40 -3.09 -19.15 -16.55
CA ASP A 40 -3.48 -18.33 -15.38
C ASP A 40 -2.25 -17.94 -14.54
N ALA A 41 -1.33 -18.87 -14.27
CA ALA A 41 -0.09 -18.58 -13.56
C ALA A 41 0.82 -17.63 -14.36
N ARG A 42 0.89 -17.82 -15.69
CA ARG A 42 1.60 -16.92 -16.61
C ARG A 42 1.00 -15.51 -16.57
N ALA A 43 -0.33 -15.40 -16.60
CA ALA A 43 -1.00 -14.13 -16.49
C ALA A 43 -0.77 -13.46 -15.11
N GLU A 44 -0.79 -14.21 -14.00
CA GLU A 44 -0.41 -13.65 -12.69
C GLU A 44 1.03 -13.10 -12.71
N LEU A 45 2.00 -13.81 -13.31
CA LEU A 45 3.38 -13.34 -13.46
C LEU A 45 3.47 -12.06 -14.32
N GLN A 46 2.73 -11.98 -15.42
CA GLN A 46 2.64 -10.80 -16.27
C GLN A 46 2.13 -9.58 -15.49
N THR A 47 1.13 -9.73 -14.62
CA THR A 47 0.70 -8.61 -13.76
C THR A 47 1.81 -8.11 -12.84
N GLN A 48 2.64 -9.02 -12.30
CA GLN A 48 3.75 -8.63 -11.43
C GLN A 48 4.91 -7.99 -12.22
N LEU A 49 5.15 -8.45 -13.45
CA LEU A 49 6.08 -7.80 -14.38
C LEU A 49 5.63 -6.36 -14.67
N ALA A 50 4.35 -6.15 -14.99
CA ALA A 50 3.80 -4.82 -15.24
C ALA A 50 3.96 -3.89 -14.03
N ARG A 51 3.73 -4.39 -12.81
CA ARG A 51 4.01 -3.66 -11.57
C ARG A 51 5.48 -3.23 -11.46
N ALA A 52 6.39 -4.15 -11.75
CA ALA A 52 7.82 -3.88 -11.66
C ALA A 52 8.28 -2.85 -12.71
N LEU A 53 7.69 -2.89 -13.91
CA LEU A 53 7.91 -1.89 -14.96
C LEU A 53 7.36 -0.51 -14.57
N GLY A 54 6.17 -0.47 -13.97
CA GLY A 54 5.59 0.78 -13.46
C GLY A 54 6.47 1.46 -12.39
N LEU A 55 7.09 0.69 -11.50
CA LEU A 55 8.04 1.21 -10.50
C LEU A 55 9.32 1.78 -11.13
N GLN A 56 9.64 1.40 -12.37
CA GLN A 56 10.78 1.94 -13.15
C GLN A 56 10.38 3.15 -14.00
N GLY A 57 9.09 3.51 -14.06
CA GLY A 57 8.58 4.54 -14.97
C GLY A 57 8.37 4.05 -16.42
N SER A 58 8.54 2.75 -16.69
CA SER A 58 8.34 2.14 -18.01
C SER A 58 6.85 1.86 -18.25
N PHE A 59 6.02 2.90 -18.27
CA PHE A 59 4.56 2.76 -18.28
C PHE A 59 4.01 2.10 -19.56
N ASP A 60 4.49 2.52 -20.73
CA ASP A 60 4.07 1.94 -22.02
C ASP A 60 4.36 0.44 -22.10
N GLU A 61 5.54 0.02 -21.62
CA GLU A 61 5.92 -1.39 -21.56
C GLU A 61 5.03 -2.16 -20.57
N GLY A 62 4.73 -1.57 -19.42
CA GLY A 62 3.80 -2.14 -18.45
C GLY A 62 2.38 -2.31 -19.03
N HIS A 63 1.89 -1.34 -19.80
CA HIS A 63 0.60 -1.46 -20.48
C HIS A 63 0.61 -2.59 -21.51
N ALA A 64 1.66 -2.67 -22.35
CA ALA A 64 1.80 -3.70 -23.36
C ALA A 64 1.80 -5.12 -22.75
N VAL A 65 2.54 -5.34 -21.66
CA VAL A 65 2.53 -6.63 -20.93
C VAL A 65 1.11 -7.01 -20.47
N LEU A 66 0.32 -6.04 -20.02
CA LEU A 66 -1.06 -6.29 -19.58
C LEU A 66 -2.04 -6.45 -20.75
N ASP A 67 -1.75 -5.90 -21.94
CA ASP A 67 -2.56 -6.06 -23.15
C ASP A 67 -2.44 -7.48 -23.73
N ASP A 68 -1.31 -8.14 -23.50
CA ASP A 68 -1.06 -9.52 -23.94
C ASP A 68 -1.81 -10.57 -23.11
N ILE A 69 -2.38 -10.20 -21.95
CA ILE A 69 -3.23 -11.09 -21.17
C ILE A 69 -4.61 -11.17 -21.83
N ASP A 70 -4.98 -12.35 -22.35
CA ASP A 70 -6.35 -12.60 -22.78
C ASP A 70 -7.29 -12.55 -21.57
N MET A 71 -8.08 -11.48 -21.44
CA MET A 71 -8.99 -11.24 -20.31
C MET A 71 -10.28 -12.08 -20.35
N GLN A 72 -10.56 -12.79 -21.45
CA GLN A 72 -11.73 -13.68 -21.54
C GLN A 72 -11.49 -15.04 -20.89
N SER A 73 -10.22 -15.43 -20.82
CA SER A 73 -9.79 -16.73 -20.35
C SER A 73 -9.42 -16.84 -18.85
N PRO A 74 -8.96 -15.80 -18.13
CA PRO A 74 -8.28 -16.02 -16.88
C PRO A 74 -9.24 -15.94 -15.69
N SER A 75 -8.83 -16.46 -14.54
CA SER A 75 -9.65 -16.39 -13.32
C SER A 75 -9.99 -14.94 -12.92
N GLY A 76 -11.07 -14.77 -12.13
CA GLY A 76 -11.43 -13.45 -11.59
C GLY A 76 -10.31 -12.81 -10.76
N ARG A 77 -9.45 -13.64 -10.14
CA ARG A 77 -8.25 -13.19 -9.43
C ARG A 77 -7.24 -12.51 -10.36
N VAL A 78 -6.97 -13.09 -11.53
CA VAL A 78 -6.07 -12.49 -12.53
C VAL A 78 -6.67 -11.20 -13.08
N ARG A 79 -7.96 -11.19 -13.43
CA ARG A 79 -8.62 -9.96 -13.91
C ARG A 79 -8.53 -8.83 -12.88
N ALA A 80 -8.71 -9.16 -11.60
CA ALA A 80 -8.54 -8.20 -10.50
C ALA A 80 -7.11 -7.65 -10.43
N ARG A 81 -6.07 -8.51 -10.51
CA ARG A 81 -4.68 -8.07 -10.53
C ARG A 81 -4.37 -7.22 -11.76
N ALA A 82 -4.80 -7.63 -12.96
CA ALA A 82 -4.53 -6.89 -14.18
C ALA A 82 -5.13 -5.48 -14.13
N ALA A 83 -6.38 -5.35 -13.66
CA ALA A 83 -7.01 -4.06 -13.46
C ALA A 83 -6.28 -3.22 -12.41
N LEU A 84 -5.88 -3.82 -11.28
CA LEU A 84 -5.14 -3.14 -10.22
C LEU A 84 -3.81 -2.58 -10.73
N GLU A 85 -3.01 -3.40 -11.41
CA GLU A 85 -1.70 -3.00 -11.89
C GLU A 85 -1.82 -2.00 -13.06
N ARG A 86 -2.84 -2.12 -13.92
CA ARG A 86 -3.14 -1.09 -14.94
C ARG A 86 -3.50 0.26 -14.30
N GLY A 87 -4.31 0.24 -13.23
CA GLY A 87 -4.62 1.45 -12.48
C GLY A 87 -3.38 2.09 -11.87
N ARG A 88 -2.43 1.28 -11.36
CA ARG A 88 -1.15 1.80 -10.85
C ARG A 88 -0.29 2.45 -11.92
N LEU A 89 -0.26 1.91 -13.14
CA LEU A 89 0.46 2.52 -14.26
C LEU A 89 -0.08 3.92 -14.55
N TYR A 90 -1.40 4.05 -14.72
CA TYR A 90 -2.03 5.35 -14.93
C TYR A 90 -1.82 6.32 -13.77
N ARG A 91 -2.01 5.87 -12.53
CA ARG A 91 -1.78 6.71 -11.35
C ARG A 91 -0.34 7.22 -11.29
N SER A 92 0.64 6.35 -11.51
CA SER A 92 2.07 6.73 -11.50
C SER A 92 2.46 7.63 -12.67
N ALA A 93 1.74 7.56 -13.78
CA ALA A 93 1.87 8.49 -14.91
C ALA A 93 1.16 9.84 -14.66
N GLY A 94 0.45 10.01 -13.54
CA GLY A 94 -0.31 11.22 -13.22
C GLY A 94 -1.73 11.25 -13.80
N GLU A 95 -2.20 10.15 -14.39
CA GLU A 95 -3.51 10.02 -15.04
C GLU A 95 -4.56 9.46 -14.07
N GLN A 96 -4.80 10.21 -13.00
CA GLN A 96 -5.64 9.80 -11.87
C GLN A 96 -7.07 9.39 -12.27
N GLU A 97 -7.68 10.15 -13.19
CA GLU A 97 -9.04 9.89 -13.69
C GLU A 97 -9.18 8.55 -14.40
N GLN A 98 -8.10 8.07 -15.03
CA GLN A 98 -8.08 6.76 -15.71
C GLN A 98 -7.85 5.61 -14.71
N ALA A 99 -7.13 5.89 -13.61
CA ALA A 99 -6.81 4.90 -12.60
C ALA A 99 -8.03 4.48 -11.75
N VAL A 100 -8.90 5.43 -11.37
CA VAL A 100 -10.02 5.16 -10.45
C VAL A 100 -10.96 4.06 -10.96
N PRO A 101 -11.49 4.10 -12.20
CA PRO A 101 -12.36 3.03 -12.71
C PRO A 101 -11.71 1.64 -12.70
N LEU A 102 -10.39 1.57 -12.86
CA LEU A 102 -9.64 0.32 -12.86
C LEU A 102 -9.47 -0.25 -11.45
N PHE A 103 -9.23 0.61 -10.45
CA PHE A 103 -9.22 0.16 -9.06
C PHE A 103 -10.62 -0.29 -8.60
N THR A 104 -11.69 0.39 -9.02
CA THR A 104 -13.08 -0.07 -8.78
C THR A 104 -13.33 -1.44 -9.41
N LEU A 105 -12.89 -1.64 -10.66
CA LEU A 105 -12.97 -2.94 -11.32
C LEU A 105 -12.18 -4.01 -10.55
N ALA A 106 -10.96 -3.70 -10.13
CA ALA A 106 -10.11 -4.60 -9.36
C ALA A 106 -10.78 -5.03 -8.05
N ALA A 107 -11.34 -4.09 -7.29
CA ALA A 107 -12.06 -4.39 -6.05
C ALA A 107 -13.25 -5.33 -6.29
N ARG A 108 -14.04 -5.07 -7.34
CA ARG A 108 -15.21 -5.89 -7.70
C ARG A 108 -14.84 -7.31 -8.13
N GLU A 109 -13.86 -7.45 -9.02
CA GLU A 109 -13.40 -8.76 -9.50
C GLU A 109 -12.76 -9.56 -8.35
N ALA A 110 -11.96 -8.89 -7.49
CA ALA A 110 -11.35 -9.53 -6.33
C ALA A 110 -12.39 -10.02 -5.32
N ALA A 111 -13.40 -9.20 -5.00
CA ALA A 111 -14.49 -9.59 -4.12
C ALA A 111 -15.26 -10.80 -4.68
N SER A 112 -15.58 -10.79 -5.98
CA SER A 112 -16.27 -11.88 -6.65
C SER A 112 -15.45 -13.19 -6.67
N ALA A 113 -14.12 -13.07 -6.74
CA ALA A 113 -13.19 -14.19 -6.71
C ALA A 113 -12.81 -14.66 -5.29
N GLY A 114 -13.31 -14.01 -4.24
CA GLY A 114 -12.88 -14.28 -2.86
C GLY A 114 -11.42 -13.92 -2.57
N ALA A 115 -10.80 -13.08 -3.40
CA ALA A 115 -9.40 -12.69 -3.29
C ALA A 115 -9.23 -11.47 -2.37
N GLN A 116 -9.52 -11.67 -1.07
CA GLN A 116 -9.58 -10.61 -0.06
C GLN A 116 -8.35 -9.68 -0.04
N PHE A 117 -7.14 -10.24 -0.14
CA PHE A 117 -5.91 -9.44 -0.14
C PHE A 117 -5.83 -8.46 -1.33
N ILE A 118 -6.31 -8.86 -2.51
CA ILE A 118 -6.34 -8.00 -3.71
C ILE A 118 -7.47 -6.98 -3.59
N ALA A 119 -8.61 -7.36 -3.00
CA ALA A 119 -9.71 -6.43 -2.75
C ALA A 119 -9.28 -5.29 -1.81
N LEU A 120 -8.55 -5.63 -0.73
CA LEU A 120 -7.96 -4.64 0.18
C LEU A 120 -6.94 -3.75 -0.52
N ASP A 121 -6.07 -4.31 -1.36
CA ASP A 121 -5.12 -3.52 -2.13
C ASP A 121 -5.83 -2.53 -3.07
N ALA A 122 -6.88 -2.98 -3.77
CA ALA A 122 -7.67 -2.11 -4.64
C ALA A 122 -8.42 -1.00 -3.88
N LEU A 123 -9.00 -1.31 -2.72
CA LEU A 123 -9.68 -0.32 -1.86
C LEU A 123 -8.70 0.69 -1.28
N HIS A 124 -7.52 0.24 -0.85
CA HIS A 124 -6.43 1.14 -0.46
C HIS A 124 -6.02 2.05 -1.61
N MET A 125 -5.90 1.49 -2.83
CA MET A 125 -5.56 2.29 -4.00
C MET A 125 -6.63 3.33 -4.32
N LEU A 126 -7.92 3.00 -4.19
CA LEU A 126 -9.02 3.96 -4.32
C LEU A 126 -8.92 5.07 -3.26
N ALA A 127 -8.67 4.73 -2.00
CA ALA A 127 -8.55 5.70 -0.90
C ALA A 127 -7.42 6.73 -1.10
N VAL A 128 -6.40 6.43 -1.91
CA VAL A 128 -5.29 7.38 -2.22
C VAL A 128 -5.39 8.00 -3.61
N SER A 129 -6.49 7.77 -4.31
CA SER A 129 -6.65 8.05 -5.75
C SER A 129 -7.94 8.79 -6.08
N ASP A 130 -9.01 8.48 -5.38
CA ASP A 130 -10.34 9.03 -5.62
C ASP A 130 -10.61 10.16 -4.63
N SER A 131 -10.15 11.36 -4.99
CA SER A 131 -10.23 12.53 -4.14
C SER A 131 -11.68 12.89 -3.78
N GLY A 132 -11.94 13.07 -2.49
CA GLY A 132 -13.27 13.30 -1.93
C GLY A 132 -13.98 12.04 -1.43
N HIS A 133 -13.42 10.85 -1.67
CA HIS A 133 -13.96 9.57 -1.23
C HIS A 133 -12.97 8.77 -0.35
N GLU A 134 -11.92 9.41 0.18
CA GLU A 134 -10.83 8.77 0.93
C GLU A 134 -11.34 8.02 2.17
N GLU A 135 -12.22 8.65 2.95
CA GLU A 135 -12.83 8.05 4.15
C GLU A 135 -13.73 6.88 3.78
N GLU A 136 -14.56 7.04 2.75
CA GLU A 136 -15.51 6.01 2.29
C GLU A 136 -14.77 4.74 1.87
N TRP A 137 -13.74 4.87 1.02
CA TRP A 137 -12.94 3.74 0.58
C TRP A 137 -12.15 3.09 1.71
N THR A 138 -11.66 3.90 2.67
CA THR A 138 -10.98 3.35 3.84
C THR A 138 -11.91 2.53 4.71
N ILE A 139 -13.13 3.02 4.99
CA ILE A 139 -14.14 2.32 5.78
C ILE A 139 -14.51 0.99 5.11
N GLU A 140 -14.76 0.99 3.79
CA GLU A 140 -15.01 -0.24 3.04
C GLU A 140 -13.83 -1.23 3.14
N GLY A 141 -12.59 -0.72 3.05
CA GLY A 141 -11.38 -1.50 3.27
C GLY A 141 -11.35 -2.15 4.67
N LEU A 142 -11.65 -1.39 5.72
CA LEU A 142 -11.67 -1.90 7.09
C LEU A 142 -12.77 -2.95 7.31
N LEU A 143 -13.95 -2.80 6.67
CA LEU A 143 -15.01 -3.82 6.71
C LEU A 143 -14.59 -5.13 6.04
N VAL A 144 -13.80 -5.05 4.96
CA VAL A 144 -13.18 -6.23 4.35
C VAL A 144 -12.11 -6.82 5.26
N LEU A 145 -11.30 -5.96 5.91
CA LEU A 145 -10.20 -6.37 6.78
C LEU A 145 -10.66 -7.11 8.04
N ASP A 146 -11.81 -6.74 8.61
CA ASP A 146 -12.38 -7.36 9.82
C ASP A 146 -12.56 -8.88 9.69
N LYS A 147 -12.71 -9.38 8.46
CA LYS A 147 -12.87 -10.81 8.16
C LYS A 147 -11.54 -11.55 8.01
N ALA A 148 -10.41 -10.85 8.06
CA ALA A 148 -9.08 -11.42 7.85
C ALA A 148 -8.64 -12.29 9.03
N THR A 149 -8.18 -13.50 8.74
CA THR A 149 -7.71 -14.46 9.76
C THR A 149 -6.20 -14.67 9.75
N ASP A 150 -5.51 -14.17 8.72
CA ASP A 150 -4.06 -14.27 8.58
C ASP A 150 -3.37 -12.92 8.80
N ASP A 151 -2.18 -12.94 9.39
CA ASP A 151 -1.45 -11.72 9.75
C ASP A 151 -1.00 -10.89 8.52
N ARG A 152 -0.79 -11.54 7.38
CA ARG A 152 -0.42 -10.83 6.14
C ARG A 152 -1.57 -9.94 5.68
N THR A 153 -2.80 -10.44 5.70
CA THR A 153 -3.98 -9.66 5.35
C THR A 153 -4.27 -8.63 6.43
N ARG A 154 -4.25 -8.99 7.73
CA ARG A 154 -4.46 -8.06 8.85
C ARG A 154 -3.51 -6.85 8.81
N ARG A 155 -2.27 -7.02 8.32
CA ARG A 155 -1.29 -5.95 8.16
C ARG A 155 -1.76 -4.80 7.27
N TRP A 156 -2.74 -5.00 6.38
CA TRP A 156 -3.34 -3.91 5.60
C TRP A 156 -3.91 -2.79 6.48
N GLY A 157 -4.32 -3.11 7.72
CA GLY A 157 -4.80 -2.10 8.67
C GLY A 157 -3.79 -0.99 8.93
N VAL A 158 -2.48 -1.27 8.85
CA VAL A 158 -1.44 -0.24 8.98
C VAL A 158 -1.61 0.84 7.91
N ALA A 159 -1.72 0.42 6.64
CA ALA A 159 -1.76 1.36 5.53
C ALA A 159 -3.12 2.07 5.41
N LEU A 160 -4.22 1.37 5.70
CA LEU A 160 -5.57 1.94 5.70
C LEU A 160 -5.72 3.04 6.74
N HIS A 161 -5.40 2.74 8.01
CA HIS A 161 -5.48 3.72 9.09
C HIS A 161 -4.48 4.86 8.91
N ASN A 162 -3.23 4.58 8.50
CA ASN A 162 -2.23 5.63 8.29
C ASN A 162 -2.65 6.64 7.20
N ASN A 163 -3.22 6.16 6.09
CA ASN A 163 -3.65 7.05 5.02
C ASN A 163 -4.85 7.91 5.42
N LEU A 164 -5.82 7.33 6.12
CA LEU A 164 -6.94 8.08 6.68
C LEU A 164 -6.46 9.11 7.71
N ALA A 165 -5.51 8.75 8.56
CA ALA A 165 -4.90 9.67 9.51
C ALA A 165 -4.27 10.88 8.81
N TRP A 166 -3.49 10.67 7.74
CA TRP A 166 -2.92 11.78 6.96
C TRP A 166 -3.98 12.63 6.28
N TYR A 167 -4.99 12.01 5.67
CA TYR A 167 -6.10 12.74 5.06
C TYR A 167 -6.84 13.63 6.09
N LEU A 168 -7.16 13.09 7.26
CA LEU A 168 -7.81 13.84 8.35
C LEU A 168 -6.92 14.96 8.87
N HIS A 169 -5.63 14.69 9.05
CA HIS A 169 -4.64 15.67 9.52
C HIS A 169 -4.53 16.84 8.55
N ASP A 170 -4.34 16.57 7.26
CA ASP A 170 -4.20 17.58 6.20
C ASP A 170 -5.52 18.34 5.96
N SER A 171 -6.67 17.72 6.28
CA SER A 171 -8.00 18.35 6.23
C SER A 171 -8.35 19.18 7.46
N GLY A 172 -7.42 19.37 8.40
CA GLY A 172 -7.62 20.19 9.60
C GLY A 172 -8.44 19.50 10.70
N ARG A 173 -8.48 18.16 10.72
CA ARG A 173 -9.12 17.33 11.75
C ARG A 173 -8.08 16.51 12.56
N PRO A 174 -7.09 17.15 13.20
CA PRO A 174 -5.97 16.44 13.82
C PRO A 174 -6.37 15.58 15.04
N GLU A 175 -7.47 15.90 15.73
CA GLU A 175 -7.96 15.08 16.84
C GLU A 175 -8.44 13.70 16.36
N GLU A 176 -9.16 13.67 15.24
CA GLU A 176 -9.61 12.42 14.62
C GLU A 176 -8.42 11.67 13.98
N ALA A 177 -7.51 12.41 13.34
CA ALA A 177 -6.28 11.85 12.78
C ALA A 177 -5.43 11.12 13.84
N LEU A 178 -5.34 11.64 15.06
CA LEU A 178 -4.58 11.01 16.13
C LEU A 178 -5.11 9.60 16.44
N GLY A 179 -6.43 9.42 16.51
CA GLY A 179 -7.04 8.12 16.74
C GLY A 179 -6.70 7.11 15.64
N GLU A 180 -6.71 7.55 14.39
CA GLU A 180 -6.33 6.72 13.24
C GLU A 180 -4.82 6.39 13.23
N PHE A 181 -3.94 7.33 13.60
CA PHE A 181 -2.52 7.03 13.78
C PHE A 181 -2.26 6.00 14.89
N GLU A 182 -2.97 6.11 16.02
CA GLU A 182 -2.88 5.15 17.13
C GLU A 182 -3.39 3.75 16.73
N LEU A 183 -4.45 3.68 15.93
CA LEU A 183 -4.93 2.41 15.35
C LEU A 183 -3.91 1.82 14.37
N ALA A 184 -3.32 2.64 13.48
CA ALA A 184 -2.27 2.21 12.57
C ALA A 184 -1.06 1.64 13.33
N LEU A 185 -0.63 2.31 14.40
CA LEU A 185 0.47 1.87 15.26
C LEU A 185 0.12 0.58 16.03
N THR A 186 -1.12 0.44 16.49
CA THR A 186 -1.60 -0.78 17.14
C THR A 186 -1.48 -1.98 16.20
N VAL A 187 -2.00 -1.86 14.98
CA VAL A 187 -1.88 -2.92 13.96
C VAL A 187 -0.41 -3.18 13.61
N ALA A 188 0.41 -2.13 13.50
CA ALA A 188 1.84 -2.29 13.22
C ALA A 188 2.58 -3.02 14.34
N THR A 189 2.15 -2.81 15.59
CA THR A 189 2.69 -3.49 16.77
C THR A 189 2.37 -4.98 16.76
N ASP A 190 1.13 -5.32 16.40
CA ASP A 190 0.64 -6.69 16.41
C ASP A 190 1.20 -7.53 15.26
N VAL A 191 1.14 -7.02 14.02
CA VAL A 191 1.41 -7.80 12.80
C VAL A 191 2.33 -7.11 11.79
N GLY A 192 2.73 -5.87 12.07
CA GLY A 192 3.55 -5.05 11.18
C GLY A 192 5.05 -5.34 11.23
N THR A 193 5.77 -4.72 10.31
CA THR A 193 7.24 -4.75 10.28
C THR A 193 7.84 -3.77 11.30
N PRO A 194 9.12 -3.91 11.68
CA PRO A 194 9.82 -2.90 12.48
C PRO A 194 9.75 -1.50 11.87
N GLU A 195 9.79 -1.40 10.55
CA GLU A 195 9.66 -0.14 9.82
C GLU A 195 8.27 0.47 10.02
N GLN A 196 7.21 -0.32 9.85
CA GLN A 196 5.85 0.15 10.05
C GLN A 196 5.59 0.64 11.48
N ARG A 197 6.16 -0.03 12.49
CA ARG A 197 6.09 0.44 13.89
C ARG A 197 6.81 1.76 14.09
N PHE A 198 7.99 1.91 13.49
CA PHE A 198 8.78 3.14 13.57
C PHE A 198 8.02 4.33 12.95
N ILE A 199 7.50 4.14 11.73
CA ILE A 199 6.70 5.15 11.03
C ILE A 199 5.38 5.46 11.77
N GLY A 200 4.71 4.45 12.33
CA GLY A 200 3.49 4.66 13.13
C GLY A 200 3.73 5.53 14.37
N ARG A 201 4.80 5.27 15.13
CA ARG A 201 5.19 6.11 16.28
C ARG A 201 5.53 7.54 15.85
N TRP A 202 6.22 7.68 14.72
CA TRP A 202 6.53 9.00 14.16
C TRP A 202 5.26 9.77 13.79
N GLY A 203 4.28 9.12 13.14
CA GLY A 203 2.99 9.71 12.78
C GLY A 203 2.21 10.20 14.00
N VAL A 204 2.10 9.36 15.04
CA VAL A 204 1.49 9.74 16.34
C VAL A 204 2.16 10.99 16.92
N ALA A 205 3.50 10.98 17.02
CA ALA A 205 4.25 12.10 17.61
C ALA A 205 4.08 13.41 16.82
N ARG A 206 4.09 13.33 15.49
CA ARG A 206 3.84 14.49 14.61
C ARG A 206 2.42 15.05 14.77
N CYS A 207 1.42 14.18 14.90
CA CYS A 207 0.05 14.60 15.15
C CYS A 207 -0.11 15.25 16.54
N LEU A 208 0.50 14.67 17.58
CA LEU A 208 0.53 15.25 18.93
C LEU A 208 1.13 16.66 18.94
N ARG A 209 2.20 16.89 18.17
CA ARG A 209 2.77 18.24 18.02
C ARG A 209 1.78 19.22 17.40
N THR A 210 1.03 18.79 16.38
CA THR A 210 -0.01 19.62 15.72
C THR A 210 -1.11 20.00 16.71
N LEU A 211 -1.47 19.09 17.61
CA LEU A 211 -2.44 19.30 18.69
C LEU A 211 -1.90 20.12 19.88
N GLY A 212 -0.66 20.60 19.82
CA GLY A 212 -0.02 21.33 20.93
C GLY A 212 0.39 20.46 22.11
N ARG A 213 0.26 19.13 22.03
CA ARG A 213 0.72 18.16 23.03
C ARG A 213 2.24 17.93 22.92
N ARG A 214 3.00 19.02 23.02
CA ARG A 214 4.44 19.09 22.67
C ARG A 214 5.31 18.17 23.52
N ALA A 215 5.06 18.08 24.83
CA ALA A 215 5.86 17.25 25.73
C ALA A 215 5.77 15.76 25.35
N GLU A 216 4.58 15.29 24.99
CA GLU A 216 4.35 13.91 24.56
C GLU A 216 4.97 13.64 23.19
N ALA A 217 4.81 14.58 22.24
CA ALA A 217 5.47 14.51 20.95
C ALA A 217 6.99 14.44 21.08
N LEU A 218 7.59 15.29 21.94
CA LEU A 218 9.03 15.35 22.17
C LEU A 218 9.57 14.05 22.75
N ALA A 219 8.89 13.47 23.74
CA ALA A 219 9.30 12.20 24.34
C ALA A 219 9.39 11.10 23.26
N ILE A 220 8.36 10.95 22.43
CA ILE A 220 8.35 9.92 21.37
C ILE A 220 9.43 10.21 20.32
N GLN A 221 9.59 11.46 19.87
CA GLN A 221 10.62 11.79 18.86
C GLN A 221 12.04 11.56 19.39
N GLN A 222 12.30 11.78 20.68
CA GLN A 222 13.60 11.49 21.30
C GLN A 222 13.89 9.99 21.35
N GLU A 223 12.89 9.16 21.65
CA GLU A 223 13.02 7.70 21.58
C GLU A 223 13.35 7.24 20.15
N LEU A 224 12.62 7.76 19.16
CA LEU A 224 12.87 7.43 17.74
C LEU A 224 14.27 7.86 17.29
N ALA A 225 14.73 9.04 17.72
CA ALA A 225 16.08 9.51 17.42
C ALA A 225 17.17 8.67 18.12
N ALA A 226 16.91 8.14 19.32
CA ALA A 226 17.84 7.23 19.98
C ALA A 226 17.94 5.89 19.23
N GLU A 227 16.83 5.39 18.69
CA GLU A 227 16.79 4.17 17.88
C GLU A 227 17.44 4.36 16.50
N ARG A 228 17.20 5.50 15.85
CA ARG A 228 17.70 5.83 14.51
C ARG A 228 18.18 7.28 14.41
N PRO A 229 19.42 7.60 14.85
CA PRO A 229 19.90 8.97 14.98
C PRO A 229 20.01 9.78 13.68
N TYR A 230 20.04 9.10 12.54
CA TYR A 230 20.26 9.73 11.23
C TYR A 230 18.98 9.88 10.40
N GLU A 231 17.81 9.49 10.93
CA GLU A 231 16.54 9.67 10.21
C GLU A 231 16.18 11.15 10.10
N GLU A 232 16.21 11.67 8.87
CA GLU A 232 16.08 13.11 8.61
C GLU A 232 14.72 13.66 9.04
N PHE A 233 13.65 12.90 8.80
CA PHE A 233 12.30 13.32 9.17
C PHE A 233 12.08 13.35 10.69
N VAL A 234 12.78 12.51 11.48
CA VAL A 234 12.75 12.58 12.94
C VAL A 234 13.50 13.82 13.44
N ARG A 235 14.68 14.08 12.87
CA ARG A 235 15.48 15.27 13.20
C ARG A 235 14.74 16.56 12.87
N ALA A 236 14.01 16.60 11.76
CA ALA A 236 13.18 17.72 11.37
C ALA A 236 12.05 18.00 12.39
N GLU A 237 11.40 16.95 12.90
CA GLU A 237 10.37 17.09 13.94
C GLU A 237 10.95 17.58 15.27
N LEU A 238 12.12 17.06 15.68
CA LEU A 238 12.82 17.54 16.87
C LEU A 238 13.22 19.02 16.78
N ALA A 239 13.65 19.49 15.60
CA ALA A 239 13.96 20.90 15.37
C ALA A 239 12.71 21.78 15.56
N GLN A 240 11.57 21.41 14.97
CA GLN A 240 10.30 22.13 15.16
C GLN A 240 9.81 22.11 16.61
N LEU A 241 10.15 21.07 17.38
CA LEU A 241 9.85 20.98 18.80
C LEU A 241 10.76 21.87 19.66
N ALA A 242 11.99 22.14 19.22
CA ALA A 242 12.92 23.02 19.93
C ALA A 242 12.65 24.52 19.68
N GLU A 243 12.23 24.91 18.48
CA GLU A 243 12.09 26.33 18.07
C GLU A 243 11.05 27.14 18.87
N VAL A 244 10.08 26.50 19.54
CA VAL A 244 9.01 27.21 20.28
C VAL A 244 9.35 27.39 21.76
N ASP A 245 10.22 26.55 22.34
CA ASP A 245 10.64 26.67 23.74
C ASP A 245 11.52 27.92 23.97
N ASP A 246 12.11 28.47 22.91
CA ASP A 246 12.91 29.71 22.94
C ASP A 246 12.04 31.00 22.91
N TYR A 247 10.73 30.91 22.64
CA TYR A 247 9.81 32.06 22.66
C TYR A 247 8.97 32.16 23.95
N GLU A 248 9.00 31.15 24.82
CA GLU A 248 8.31 31.13 26.12
C GLU A 248 9.25 31.39 27.33
N LYS A 249 10.52 31.72 27.08
CA LYS A 249 11.49 32.19 28.09
C LYS A 249 11.75 33.69 27.98
#